data_AF-K2D3A1-F1
#
_entry.id   AF-K2D3A1-F1
#
_cell.length_a   1.000
_cell.length_b   1.000
_cell.length_c   1.000
_cell.angle_alpha   90.00
_cell.angle_beta   90.00
_cell.angle_gamma   90.00
#
_symmetry.space_group_name_H-M   'P 1'
#
loop_
_entity.id
_entity.type
_entity.pdbx_description
1 polymer ?
#
loop_
_entity_poly.entity_id
_entity_poly.type
_entity_poly.pdbx_seq_one_letter_code
_entity_poly.pdbx_strand_id
1 'polypeptide(L)'
;GLEGRDYVKTDEDHVKYPDGQDGNTVPYTAQLSCGIVGNQFIQYAMDGTDMADLELWDYENKNSALSPAMGFTFDNSSVSNEVSAVVNVINEYLPSLQTGSVDPEVELPKFIEKLKAAGLDKIIAAKQAQLDEWLKIQ
;
A
#
# COMPACT_ATOMS: atom_id res chain seq x y z
N GLY A 1 -3.64 -7.13 22.57
CA GLY A 1 -3.16 -6.78 23.93
C GLY A 1 -3.55 -7.86 24.91
N LEU A 2 -3.45 -7.57 26.21
CA LEU A 2 -3.98 -8.38 27.29
C LEU A 2 -5.36 -7.86 27.69
N GLU A 3 -6.35 -8.77 27.76
CA GLU A 3 -7.69 -8.45 28.25
C GLU A 3 -7.64 -7.97 29.72
N GLY A 4 -8.41 -6.95 30.05
CA GLY A 4 -8.43 -6.29 31.36
C GLY A 4 -7.31 -5.25 31.57
N ARG A 5 -6.29 -5.20 30.70
CA ARG A 5 -5.22 -4.17 30.75
C ARG A 5 -5.23 -3.26 29.53
N ASP A 6 -5.27 -3.84 28.35
CA ASP A 6 -5.15 -3.12 27.08
C ASP A 6 -6.50 -2.96 26.38
N TYR A 7 -7.44 -3.88 26.65
CA TYR A 7 -8.82 -3.84 26.16
C TYR A 7 -9.74 -4.61 27.12
N VAL A 8 -11.05 -4.41 27.01
CA VAL A 8 -12.09 -5.18 27.70
C VAL A 8 -13.15 -5.57 26.67
N LYS A 9 -13.60 -6.83 26.70
CA LYS A 9 -14.72 -7.28 25.87
C LYS A 9 -16.04 -6.68 26.31
N THR A 10 -16.86 -6.32 25.35
CA THR A 10 -18.22 -5.79 25.55
C THR A 10 -19.26 -6.79 25.09
N ASP A 11 -18.94 -7.59 24.07
CA ASP A 11 -19.68 -8.77 23.66
C ASP A 11 -18.74 -9.83 23.03
N GLU A 12 -19.28 -10.73 22.21
CA GLU A 12 -18.53 -11.78 21.51
C GLU A 12 -17.54 -11.22 20.49
N ASP A 13 -17.92 -10.15 19.79
CA ASP A 13 -17.23 -9.59 18.64
C ASP A 13 -16.54 -8.25 18.95
N HIS A 14 -16.95 -7.55 19.99
CA HIS A 14 -16.51 -6.19 20.29
C HIS A 14 -15.66 -6.06 21.55
N VAL A 15 -14.76 -5.07 21.50
CA VAL A 15 -13.96 -4.63 22.63
C VAL A 15 -13.91 -3.11 22.71
N LYS A 16 -13.60 -2.62 23.91
CA LYS A 16 -13.29 -1.21 24.18
C LYS A 16 -12.02 -1.08 25.01
N TYR A 17 -11.50 0.14 25.14
CA TYR A 17 -10.48 0.43 26.13
C TYR A 17 -11.03 0.29 27.56
N PRO A 18 -10.21 -0.08 28.54
CA PRO A 18 -10.63 -0.05 29.94
C PRO A 18 -11.08 1.36 30.36
N ASP A 19 -11.96 1.44 31.37
CA ASP A 19 -12.55 2.71 31.78
C ASP A 19 -11.48 3.77 32.12
N GLY A 20 -11.63 4.96 31.53
CA GLY A 20 -10.69 6.07 31.69
C GLY A 20 -9.39 5.95 30.89
N GLN A 21 -9.23 4.89 30.08
CA GLN A 21 -8.11 4.70 29.17
C GLN A 21 -8.51 4.89 27.70
N ASP A 22 -7.51 5.04 26.85
CA ASP A 22 -7.59 5.27 25.42
C ASP A 22 -6.33 4.73 24.71
N GLY A 23 -6.26 4.92 23.39
CA GLY A 23 -5.11 4.50 22.58
C GLY A 23 -3.79 5.20 22.91
N ASN A 24 -3.77 6.24 23.76
CA ASN A 24 -2.53 6.90 24.19
C ASN A 24 -2.07 6.41 25.57
N THR A 25 -2.96 5.79 26.34
CA THR A 25 -2.73 5.45 27.75
C THR A 25 -2.56 3.96 27.99
N VAL A 26 -3.10 3.09 27.13
CA VAL A 26 -2.85 1.65 27.23
C VAL A 26 -1.42 1.29 26.77
N PRO A 27 -0.75 0.30 27.41
CA PRO A 27 0.60 -0.12 27.04
C PRO A 27 0.74 -0.72 25.63
N TYR A 28 -0.35 -1.20 25.02
CA TYR A 28 -0.31 -1.87 23.73
C TYR A 28 -1.58 -1.65 22.90
N THR A 29 -1.40 -1.14 21.67
CA THR A 29 -2.48 -0.66 20.80
C THR A 29 -2.55 -1.36 19.45
N ALA A 30 -2.06 -2.61 19.32
CA ALA A 30 -2.16 -3.31 18.03
C ALA A 30 -3.59 -3.58 17.54
N GLN A 31 -4.61 -3.14 18.27
CA GLN A 31 -5.95 -3.00 17.70
C GLN A 31 -5.98 -2.01 16.51
N LEU A 32 -5.02 -1.09 16.41
CA LEU A 32 -4.86 -0.15 15.30
C LEU A 32 -4.08 -0.72 14.10
N SER A 33 -3.64 -1.99 14.16
CA SER A 33 -2.79 -2.59 13.14
C SER A 33 -3.59 -3.34 12.06
N CYS A 34 -4.76 -2.82 11.70
CA CYS A 34 -5.62 -3.26 10.60
C CYS A 34 -4.77 -3.63 9.36
N GLY A 35 -4.88 -4.89 8.92
CA GLY A 35 -4.12 -5.42 7.77
C GLY A 35 -2.60 -5.63 7.96
N ILE A 36 -2.03 -5.31 9.13
CA ILE A 36 -0.59 -5.43 9.42
C ILE A 36 -0.25 -6.68 10.25
N VAL A 37 -1.12 -7.06 11.20
CA VAL A 37 -0.88 -8.21 12.10
C VAL A 37 -2.03 -9.21 12.00
N GLY A 38 -1.74 -10.35 11.36
CA GLY A 38 -2.68 -11.47 11.27
C GLY A 38 -3.86 -11.22 10.33
N ASN A 39 -4.81 -12.15 10.34
CA ASN A 39 -6.05 -12.01 9.58
C ASN A 39 -6.98 -11.03 10.30
N GLN A 40 -7.35 -9.94 9.63
CA GLN A 40 -8.23 -8.93 10.21
C GLN A 40 -9.67 -9.43 10.45
N PHE A 41 -10.15 -10.38 9.64
CA PHE A 41 -11.51 -10.91 9.74
C PHE A 41 -11.77 -11.75 10.99
N ILE A 42 -10.75 -12.00 11.82
CA ILE A 42 -10.88 -12.70 13.11
C ILE A 42 -10.53 -11.82 14.30
N GLN A 43 -10.30 -10.52 14.08
CA GLN A 43 -10.02 -9.56 15.14
C GLN A 43 -11.32 -9.07 15.76
N TYR A 44 -11.32 -8.79 17.07
CA TYR A 44 -12.43 -8.08 17.70
C TYR A 44 -12.55 -6.66 17.12
N ALA A 45 -13.78 -6.25 16.85
CA ALA A 45 -14.10 -4.90 16.43
C ALA A 45 -14.10 -3.93 17.62
N MET A 46 -13.97 -2.64 17.34
CA MET A 46 -14.17 -1.62 18.38
C MET A 46 -15.66 -1.43 18.65
N ASP A 47 -16.02 -1.18 19.90
CA ASP A 47 -17.37 -0.78 20.29
C ASP A 47 -17.94 0.30 19.36
N GLY A 48 -19.13 0.05 18.82
CA GLY A 48 -19.81 0.93 17.87
C GLY A 48 -19.50 0.67 16.39
N THR A 49 -18.62 -0.29 16.08
CA THR A 49 -18.47 -0.84 14.72
C THR A 49 -19.63 -1.76 14.40
N ASP A 50 -20.18 -1.71 13.18
CA ASP A 50 -21.18 -2.67 12.74
C ASP A 50 -20.46 -3.88 12.10
N MET A 51 -20.78 -5.10 12.55
CA MET A 51 -20.21 -6.32 11.96
C MET A 51 -20.66 -6.52 10.51
N ALA A 52 -21.76 -5.90 10.08
CA ALA A 52 -22.16 -5.89 8.67
C ALA A 52 -21.12 -5.21 7.77
N ASP A 53 -20.32 -4.27 8.29
CA ASP A 53 -19.22 -3.64 7.52
C ASP A 53 -18.12 -4.67 7.22
N LEU A 54 -17.83 -5.60 8.13
CA LEU A 54 -16.87 -6.68 7.89
C LEU A 54 -17.38 -7.66 6.84
N GLU A 55 -18.66 -8.00 6.86
CA GLU A 55 -19.28 -8.85 5.83
C GLU A 55 -19.22 -8.18 4.45
N LEU A 56 -19.51 -6.88 4.38
CA LEU A 56 -19.37 -6.10 3.16
C LEU A 56 -17.93 -6.08 2.66
N TRP A 57 -16.95 -5.86 3.55
CA TRP A 57 -15.53 -5.91 3.17
C TRP A 57 -15.09 -7.28 2.67
N ASP A 58 -15.53 -8.38 3.30
CA ASP A 58 -15.21 -9.73 2.83
C ASP A 58 -15.82 -9.99 1.44
N TYR A 59 -17.07 -9.56 1.24
CA TYR A 59 -17.74 -9.65 -0.05
C TYR A 59 -16.99 -8.85 -1.13
N GLU A 60 -16.69 -7.57 -0.88
CA GLU A 60 -16.00 -6.71 -1.83
C GLU A 60 -14.59 -7.22 -2.15
N ASN A 61 -13.84 -7.70 -1.15
CA ASN A 61 -12.51 -8.28 -1.36
C ASN A 61 -12.53 -9.52 -2.26
N LYS A 62 -13.60 -10.32 -2.21
CA LYS A 62 -13.75 -11.53 -3.04
C LYS A 62 -14.28 -11.25 -4.45
N ASN A 63 -15.03 -10.15 -4.62
CA ASN A 63 -15.76 -9.87 -5.87
C ASN A 63 -15.21 -8.68 -6.66
N SER A 64 -14.30 -7.90 -6.08
CA SER A 64 -13.65 -6.79 -6.77
C SER A 64 -12.87 -7.26 -8.00
N ALA A 65 -12.94 -6.49 -9.07
CA ALA A 65 -12.16 -6.75 -10.27
C ALA A 65 -10.67 -6.72 -9.96
N LEU A 66 -9.95 -7.77 -10.34
CA LEU A 66 -8.50 -7.81 -10.25
C LEU A 66 -7.89 -7.02 -11.41
N SER A 67 -6.77 -6.34 -11.15
CA SER A 67 -5.96 -5.75 -12.21
C SER A 67 -5.57 -6.83 -13.22
N PRO A 68 -5.61 -6.56 -14.54
CA PRO A 68 -5.08 -7.47 -15.55
C PRO A 68 -3.60 -7.81 -15.34
N ALA A 69 -2.85 -7.00 -14.57
CA ALA A 69 -1.45 -7.22 -14.23
C ALA A 69 -1.24 -7.70 -12.78
N MET A 70 -2.29 -8.12 -12.07
CA MET A 70 -2.18 -8.65 -10.71
C MET A 70 -1.28 -9.90 -10.69
N GLY A 71 -0.23 -9.90 -9.89
CA GLY A 71 0.75 -11.00 -9.82
C GLY A 71 1.92 -10.90 -10.80
N PHE A 72 1.91 -9.95 -11.73
CA PHE A 72 3.09 -9.67 -12.57
C PHE A 72 4.21 -9.05 -11.73
N THR A 73 5.41 -9.61 -11.83
CA THR A 73 6.63 -9.06 -11.21
C THR A 73 7.68 -8.86 -12.29
N PHE A 74 8.14 -7.62 -12.45
CA PHE A 74 9.16 -7.27 -13.43
C PHE A 74 10.55 -7.76 -13.00
N ASP A 75 11.21 -8.54 -13.84
CA ASP A 75 12.64 -8.86 -13.70
C ASP A 75 13.48 -7.75 -14.35
N ASN A 76 14.17 -6.98 -13.53
CA ASN A 76 15.01 -5.86 -13.99
C ASN A 76 16.47 -6.24 -14.25
N SER A 77 16.86 -7.51 -14.17
CA SER A 77 18.25 -7.96 -14.29
C SER A 77 18.95 -7.49 -15.57
N SER A 78 18.21 -7.39 -16.68
CA SER A 78 18.73 -6.94 -17.98
C SER A 78 18.91 -5.42 -18.12
N VAL A 79 18.35 -4.64 -17.19
CA VAL A 79 18.33 -3.16 -17.21
C VAL A 79 18.65 -2.55 -15.83
N SER A 80 19.40 -3.28 -15.00
CA SER A 80 19.68 -2.89 -13.61
C SER A 80 20.40 -1.54 -13.48
N ASN A 81 21.26 -1.22 -14.45
CA ASN A 81 22.00 0.05 -14.49
C ASN A 81 21.06 1.22 -14.78
N GLU A 82 20.20 1.09 -15.80
CA GLU A 82 19.17 2.08 -16.11
C GLU A 82 18.20 2.28 -14.95
N VAL A 83 17.77 1.20 -14.28
CA VAL A 83 16.91 1.30 -13.10
C VAL A 83 17.59 2.12 -12.00
N SER A 84 18.86 1.86 -11.72
CA SER A 84 19.61 2.61 -10.71
C SER A 84 19.72 4.10 -11.07
N ALA A 85 20.00 4.42 -12.33
CA ALA A 85 20.07 5.80 -12.81
C ALA A 85 18.71 6.52 -12.73
N VAL A 86 17.63 5.84 -13.13
CA VAL A 86 16.26 6.37 -13.07
C VAL A 86 15.81 6.61 -11.63
N VAL A 87 16.13 5.72 -10.68
CA VAL A 87 15.82 5.90 -9.26
C VAL A 87 16.46 7.16 -8.69
N ASN A 88 17.70 7.48 -9.10
CA ASN A 88 18.36 8.72 -8.66
C ASN A 88 17.60 9.97 -9.14
N VAL A 89 17.13 9.97 -10.39
CA VAL A 89 16.33 11.07 -10.94
C VAL A 89 14.97 11.18 -10.23
N ILE A 90 14.33 10.04 -9.93
CA ILE A 90 13.07 10.01 -9.15
C ILE A 90 13.28 10.64 -7.78
N ASN A 91 14.35 10.27 -7.06
CA ASN A 91 14.62 10.80 -5.72
C ASN A 91 14.93 12.31 -5.73
N GLU A 92 15.49 12.83 -6.82
CA GLU A 92 15.78 14.27 -6.97
C GLU A 92 14.50 15.10 -7.22
N TYR A 93 13.58 14.61 -8.04
CA TYR A 93 12.45 15.42 -8.55
C TYR A 93 11.09 15.08 -7.96
N LEU A 94 10.82 13.79 -7.73
CA LEU A 94 9.46 13.33 -7.44
C LEU A 94 8.90 13.89 -6.11
N PRO A 95 9.68 14.03 -5.01
CA PRO A 95 9.14 14.53 -3.75
C PRO A 95 8.49 15.91 -3.87
N SER A 96 9.16 16.87 -4.52
CA SER A 96 8.65 18.24 -4.65
C SER A 96 7.48 18.35 -5.62
N LEU A 97 7.48 17.54 -6.69
CA LEU A 97 6.35 17.42 -7.62
C LEU A 97 5.12 16.81 -6.93
N GLN A 98 5.29 15.77 -6.12
CA GLN A 98 4.19 15.09 -5.41
C GLN A 98 3.56 15.95 -4.33
N THR A 99 4.35 16.76 -3.61
CA THR A 99 3.85 17.66 -2.57
C THR A 99 3.29 18.98 -3.12
N GLY A 100 3.37 19.22 -4.42
CA GLY A 100 2.96 20.48 -5.05
C GLY A 100 3.84 21.67 -4.61
N SER A 101 5.09 21.43 -4.23
CA SER A 101 6.01 22.46 -3.76
C SER A 101 6.73 23.22 -4.88
N VAL A 102 6.59 22.76 -6.12
CA VAL A 102 7.15 23.37 -7.34
C VAL A 102 6.09 23.48 -8.43
N ASP A 103 6.31 24.37 -9.39
CA ASP A 103 5.43 24.50 -10.55
C ASP A 103 5.62 23.30 -11.51
N PRO A 104 4.59 22.46 -11.70
CA PRO A 104 4.68 21.31 -12.60
C PRO A 104 4.91 21.71 -14.05
N GLU A 105 4.44 22.88 -14.51
CA GLU A 105 4.67 23.33 -15.89
C GLU A 105 6.15 23.58 -16.19
N VAL A 106 6.95 23.81 -15.14
CA VAL A 106 8.39 24.07 -15.25
C VAL A 106 9.23 22.83 -14.91
N GLU A 107 8.89 22.14 -13.82
CA GLU A 107 9.74 21.05 -13.29
C GLU A 107 9.39 19.67 -13.88
N LEU A 108 8.12 19.42 -14.27
CA LEU A 108 7.74 18.14 -14.88
C LEU A 108 8.44 17.87 -16.22
N PRO A 109 8.58 18.85 -17.14
CA PRO A 109 9.34 18.63 -18.38
C PRO A 109 10.80 18.26 -18.13
N LYS A 110 11.46 18.93 -17.17
CA LYS A 110 12.86 18.63 -16.79
C LYS A 110 13.00 17.24 -16.19
N PHE A 111 12.04 16.84 -15.35
CA PHE A 111 11.99 15.50 -14.77
C PHE A 111 11.88 14.44 -15.88
N ILE A 112 10.95 14.60 -16.82
CA ILE A 112 10.76 13.68 -17.95
C ILE A 112 12.02 13.59 -18.81
N GLU A 113 12.66 14.72 -19.12
CA GLU A 113 13.90 14.75 -19.90
C GLU A 113 15.01 13.95 -19.20
N LYS A 114 15.22 14.21 -17.90
CA LYS A 114 16.23 13.48 -17.12
C LYS A 114 15.93 12.00 -16.99
N LEU A 115 14.66 11.62 -16.82
CA LEU A 115 14.26 10.21 -16.80
C LEU A 115 14.61 9.50 -18.10
N LYS A 116 14.30 10.12 -19.25
CA LYS A 116 14.64 9.58 -20.57
C LYS A 116 16.15 9.46 -20.75
N ALA A 117 16.90 10.50 -20.38
CA ALA A 117 18.36 10.49 -20.42
C ALA A 117 18.98 9.39 -19.53
N ALA A 118 18.33 9.08 -18.41
CA ALA A 118 18.73 7.99 -17.51
C ALA A 118 18.36 6.58 -18.02
N GLY A 119 17.65 6.46 -19.15
CA GLY A 119 17.31 5.19 -19.78
C GLY A 119 15.90 4.67 -19.48
N LEU A 120 14.97 5.52 -19.03
CA LEU A 120 13.59 5.12 -18.75
C LEU A 120 12.93 4.35 -19.91
N ASP A 121 13.14 4.77 -21.15
CA ASP A 121 12.52 4.13 -22.33
C ASP A 121 12.95 2.67 -22.49
N LYS A 122 14.20 2.32 -22.13
CA LYS A 122 14.66 0.93 -22.14
C LYS A 122 13.96 0.09 -21.07
N ILE A 123 13.76 0.64 -19.88
CA ILE A 123 13.04 -0.03 -18.79
C ILE A 123 11.60 -0.28 -19.20
N ILE A 124 10.94 0.72 -19.82
CA ILE A 124 9.56 0.59 -20.30
C ILE A 124 9.48 -0.52 -21.36
N ALA A 125 10.38 -0.52 -22.36
CA ALA A 125 10.38 -1.55 -23.39
C ALA A 125 10.61 -2.96 -22.83
N ALA A 126 11.58 -3.12 -21.92
CA ALA A 126 11.85 -4.40 -21.26
C ALA A 126 10.65 -4.89 -20.42
N LYS A 127 10.03 -3.98 -19.66
CA LYS A 127 8.86 -4.31 -18.83
C LYS A 127 7.65 -4.64 -19.68
N GLN A 128 7.41 -3.93 -20.78
CA GLN A 128 6.32 -4.21 -21.70
C GLN A 128 6.48 -5.60 -22.32
N ALA A 129 7.67 -5.95 -22.81
CA ALA A 129 7.92 -7.27 -23.37
C ALA A 129 7.67 -8.40 -22.37
N GLN A 130 8.06 -8.22 -21.10
CA GLN A 130 7.78 -9.19 -20.04
C GLN A 130 6.31 -9.27 -19.68
N LEU A 131 5.60 -8.14 -19.62
CA LEU A 131 4.17 -8.11 -19.35
C LEU A 131 3.39 -8.79 -20.49
N ASP A 132 3.74 -8.53 -21.74
CA ASP A 132 3.13 -9.15 -22.93
C ASP A 132 3.32 -10.66 -22.93
N GLU A 133 4.49 -11.15 -22.53
CA GLU A 133 4.73 -12.59 -22.41
C GLU A 133 3.96 -13.21 -21.24
N TRP A 134 3.95 -12.53 -20.08
CA TRP A 134 3.22 -12.99 -18.90
C TRP A 134 1.71 -13.09 -19.16
N LEU A 135 1.13 -12.14 -19.89
CA LEU A 135 -0.28 -12.12 -20.27
C LEU A 135 -0.69 -13.27 -21.20
N LYS A 136 0.25 -13.92 -21.91
CA LYS A 136 -0.06 -15.11 -22.73
C LYS A 136 -0.21 -16.38 -21.89
N ILE A 137 0.32 -16.37 -20.67
CA ILE A 137 0.38 -17.52 -19.76
C ILE A 137 -0.77 -17.48 -18.73
N GLN A 138 -1.42 -16.32 -18.58
CA GLN A 138 -2.67 -16.15 -17.82
C GLN A 138 -3.88 -16.70 -18.59
#